data_AF-A0A6J7I2H1-F1
#
_entry.id   AF-A0A6J7I2H1-F1
#
_cell.length_a   1.000
_cell.length_b   1.000
_cell.length_c   1.000
_cell.angle_alpha   90.00
_cell.angle_beta   90.00
_cell.angle_gamma   90.00
#
_symmetry.space_group_name_H-M   'P 1'
#
loop_
_entity.id
_entity.type
_entity.pdbx_description
1 polymer ?
#
loop_
_entity_poly.entity_id
_entity_poly.type
_entity_poly.pdbx_seq_one_letter_code
_entity_poly.pdbx_strand_id
1 'polypeptide(L)'
;MRARHLTSLILRAATGSALLATLVVAAPAAEAAAILPPRPMSTASGIATGAATSTTAAAASPALAVGQALARKVFGSSSPEAAYAALGAAEKQALMAFETPVSQVVTLRPLVVSGTTALTSSPVVGIAGTTVRCWYAELHVENNAVAGNTIYTYWQRLRWCSTNGLTISSWTVLDRGGETSTPGWSYEGHGISGGVLVGPQVRSYTQEKFRFNVLWTNFVNSPCAQIRGGARGAASSLTTCSVA
;
A
#
# COMPACT_ATOMS: atom_id res chain seq x y z
N MET A 1 -4.27 -62.08 25.05
CA MET A 1 -3.12 -62.29 24.15
C MET A 1 -3.64 -62.81 22.81
N ARG A 2 -3.15 -62.23 21.69
CA ARG A 2 -3.25 -62.66 20.27
C ARG A 2 -4.67 -62.64 19.65
N ALA A 3 -4.98 -61.76 18.68
CA ALA A 3 -4.55 -61.72 17.25
C ALA A 3 -4.97 -62.99 16.50
N ARG A 4 -5.53 -63.03 15.28
CA ARG A 4 -5.91 -62.10 14.18
C ARG A 4 -6.64 -62.99 13.14
N HIS A 5 -7.49 -62.42 12.28
CA HIS A 5 -7.54 -62.58 10.80
C HIS A 5 -8.92 -62.11 10.29
N LEU A 6 -9.04 -60.91 9.70
CA LEU A 6 -8.80 -60.54 8.29
C LEU A 6 -9.63 -61.38 7.30
N THR A 7 -10.54 -60.73 6.57
CA THR A 7 -10.54 -60.61 5.09
C THR A 7 -11.75 -59.76 4.67
N SER A 8 -11.53 -58.57 4.11
CA SER A 8 -12.23 -58.18 2.89
C SER A 8 -11.48 -57.05 2.16
N LEU A 9 -11.42 -57.25 0.87
CA LEU A 9 -10.68 -56.59 -0.19
C LEU A 9 -11.50 -55.39 -0.70
N ILE A 10 -10.87 -54.38 -1.32
CA ILE A 10 -11.16 -53.87 -2.68
C ILE A 10 -10.41 -52.55 -2.94
N LEU A 11 -9.37 -52.68 -3.78
CA LEU A 11 -8.92 -51.85 -4.91
C LEU A 11 -9.59 -50.48 -5.19
N ARG A 12 -8.78 -49.40 -5.27
CA ARG A 12 -8.36 -48.75 -6.54
C ARG A 12 -7.48 -47.50 -6.28
N ALA A 13 -6.50 -47.33 -7.17
CA ALA A 13 -5.46 -46.31 -7.16
C ALA A 13 -5.77 -45.11 -8.07
N ALA A 14 -5.22 -43.94 -7.74
CA ALA A 14 -4.75 -42.87 -8.64
C ALA A 14 -4.02 -41.81 -7.77
N THR A 15 -2.68 -41.72 -7.79
CA THR A 15 -1.88 -40.72 -8.55
C THR A 15 -2.54 -39.33 -8.53
N GLY A 16 -2.03 -38.29 -7.89
CA GLY A 16 -0.66 -37.80 -7.81
C GLY A 16 -0.74 -36.30 -8.15
N SER A 17 -0.43 -35.41 -7.22
CA SER A 17 -0.28 -33.98 -7.50
C SER A 17 0.78 -33.41 -6.56
N ALA A 18 1.87 -32.99 -7.20
CA ALA A 18 3.08 -32.48 -6.58
C ALA A 18 2.83 -31.14 -5.90
N LEU A 19 3.23 -31.04 -4.63
CA LEU A 19 3.44 -29.80 -3.92
C LEU A 19 4.73 -29.15 -4.48
N LEU A 20 4.61 -28.08 -5.26
CA LEU A 20 5.74 -27.20 -5.53
C LEU A 20 5.96 -26.33 -4.27
N ALA A 21 6.98 -26.70 -3.49
CA ALA A 21 7.55 -25.86 -2.46
C ALA A 21 8.48 -24.83 -3.12
N THR A 22 8.07 -23.57 -3.16
CA THR A 22 8.93 -22.47 -3.61
C THR A 22 9.89 -22.10 -2.47
N LEU A 23 11.15 -22.50 -2.64
CA LEU A 23 12.28 -22.16 -1.78
C LEU A 23 12.65 -20.68 -2.01
N VAL A 24 12.48 -19.83 -1.00
CA VAL A 24 13.01 -18.46 -1.00
C VAL A 24 14.45 -18.51 -0.50
N VAL A 25 15.41 -18.38 -1.41
CA VAL A 25 16.84 -18.21 -1.07
C VAL A 25 17.08 -16.73 -0.79
N ALA A 26 17.38 -16.41 0.47
CA ALA A 26 17.87 -15.11 0.89
C ALA A 26 19.33 -14.92 0.43
N ALA A 27 19.60 -13.84 -0.31
CA ALA A 27 20.96 -13.44 -0.66
C ALA A 27 21.65 -12.77 0.55
N PRO A 28 22.93 -13.06 0.83
CA PRO A 28 23.65 -12.44 1.94
C PRO A 28 24.10 -11.02 1.61
N ALA A 29 24.06 -10.17 2.63
CA ALA A 29 24.55 -8.80 2.63
C ALA A 29 26.07 -8.75 2.39
N ALA A 30 26.51 -7.95 1.43
CA ALA A 30 27.91 -7.63 1.22
C ALA A 30 28.27 -6.35 2.01
N GLU A 31 29.20 -6.56 2.93
CA GLU A 31 29.96 -5.59 3.71
C GLU A 31 30.77 -4.68 2.77
N ALA A 32 30.54 -3.36 2.83
CA ALA A 32 31.37 -2.39 2.12
C ALA A 32 32.33 -1.71 3.10
N ALA A 33 33.61 -2.06 2.96
CA ALA A 33 34.73 -1.60 3.75
C ALA A 33 34.99 -0.09 3.63
N ALA A 34 35.49 0.48 4.72
CA ALA A 34 35.96 1.85 4.86
C ALA A 34 37.14 2.17 3.92
N ILE A 35 37.09 3.33 3.25
CA ILE A 35 38.21 3.92 2.53
C ILE A 35 38.40 5.36 3.03
N LEU A 36 39.62 5.65 3.48
CA LEU A 36 40.13 6.94 3.95
C LEU A 36 40.09 8.05 2.87
N PRO A 37 40.03 9.34 3.25
CA PRO A 37 39.90 10.45 2.32
C PRO A 37 41.25 10.91 1.74
N PRO A 38 41.33 11.28 0.44
CA PRO A 38 42.39 12.16 -0.03
C PRO A 38 42.01 13.64 0.08
N ARG A 39 43.03 14.44 0.39
CA ARG A 39 43.06 15.90 0.61
C ARG A 39 42.61 16.74 -0.62
N PRO A 40 42.22 18.02 -0.40
CA PRO A 40 41.74 18.89 -1.46
C PRO A 40 42.89 19.53 -2.24
N MET A 41 42.76 19.58 -3.57
CA MET A 41 43.46 20.55 -4.42
C MET A 41 42.43 21.34 -5.22
N SER A 42 42.51 22.66 -5.05
CA SER A 42 41.71 23.68 -5.68
C SER A 42 42.34 24.05 -7.02
N THR A 43 41.54 24.08 -8.11
CA THR A 43 41.65 25.10 -9.18
C THR A 43 40.46 25.02 -10.15
N ALA A 44 39.95 26.22 -10.44
CA ALA A 44 39.40 26.71 -11.71
C ALA A 44 37.96 26.38 -12.15
N SER A 45 37.20 27.48 -12.20
CA SER A 45 36.01 27.83 -12.99
C SER A 45 35.70 27.01 -14.25
N GLY A 46 34.44 26.61 -14.34
CA GLY A 46 33.74 26.32 -15.58
C GLY A 46 32.24 26.58 -15.39
N ILE A 47 31.74 27.68 -15.95
CA ILE A 47 30.30 27.99 -16.02
C ILE A 47 29.70 27.01 -17.03
N ALA A 48 28.85 26.09 -16.56
CA ALA A 48 27.99 25.28 -17.41
C ALA A 48 26.54 25.45 -16.94
N THR A 49 25.88 26.46 -17.50
CA THR A 49 24.43 26.54 -17.62
C THR A 49 23.95 25.33 -18.41
N GLY A 50 23.52 24.29 -17.70
CA GLY A 50 22.84 23.11 -18.25
C GLY A 50 21.55 22.90 -17.48
N ALA A 51 20.47 23.56 -17.93
CA ALA A 51 19.12 23.21 -17.51
C ALA A 51 18.78 21.82 -18.07
N ALA A 52 19.08 20.78 -17.31
CA ALA A 52 18.62 19.43 -17.59
C ALA A 52 17.17 19.30 -17.11
N THR A 53 16.24 19.89 -17.87
CA THR A 53 14.81 19.59 -17.75
C THR A 53 14.56 18.24 -18.41
N SER A 54 14.92 17.16 -17.74
CA SER A 54 14.54 15.80 -18.16
C SER A 54 13.29 15.39 -17.40
N THR A 55 12.17 16.03 -17.73
CA THR A 55 10.84 15.49 -17.40
C THR A 55 10.54 14.42 -18.45
N THR A 56 11.16 13.26 -18.33
CA THR A 56 10.76 12.09 -19.11
C THR A 56 9.41 11.64 -18.56
N ALA A 57 8.32 12.11 -19.16
CA ALA A 57 7.02 11.54 -18.93
C ALA A 57 7.11 10.05 -19.29
N ALA A 58 6.99 9.17 -18.30
CA ALA A 58 6.97 7.74 -18.52
C ALA A 58 5.86 7.43 -19.54
N ALA A 59 6.23 6.93 -20.72
CA ALA A 59 5.27 6.53 -21.72
C ALA A 59 4.37 5.45 -21.12
N ALA A 60 3.05 5.66 -21.18
CA ALA A 60 2.08 4.65 -20.76
C ALA A 60 2.35 3.33 -21.50
N SER A 61 2.29 2.20 -20.79
CA SER A 61 2.46 0.90 -21.41
C SER A 61 1.38 0.69 -22.50
N PRO A 62 1.66 -0.05 -23.58
CA PRO A 62 0.63 -0.37 -24.58
C PRO A 62 -0.59 -1.07 -23.96
N ALA A 63 -0.37 -1.90 -22.93
CA ALA A 63 -1.43 -2.56 -22.18
C ALA A 63 -2.34 -1.56 -21.43
N LEU A 64 -1.75 -0.52 -20.84
CA LEU A 64 -2.49 0.56 -20.19
C LEU A 64 -3.40 1.29 -21.18
N ALA A 65 -2.87 1.69 -22.33
CA ALA A 65 -3.63 2.43 -23.33
C ALA A 65 -4.80 1.61 -23.90
N VAL A 66 -4.56 0.34 -24.24
CA VAL A 66 -5.61 -0.57 -24.73
C VAL A 66 -6.67 -0.82 -23.65
N GLY A 67 -6.24 -1.12 -22.42
CA GLY A 67 -7.13 -1.34 -21.30
C GLY A 67 -8.01 -0.11 -21.02
N GLN A 68 -7.43 1.08 -21.00
CA GLN A 68 -8.17 2.32 -20.78
C GLN A 68 -9.19 2.61 -21.89
N ALA A 69 -8.83 2.36 -23.15
CA ALA A 69 -9.75 2.55 -24.28
C ALA A 69 -10.94 1.57 -24.19
N LEU A 70 -10.67 0.31 -23.87
CA LEU A 70 -11.71 -0.71 -23.66
C LEU A 70 -12.59 -0.39 -22.46
N ALA A 71 -12.00 0.06 -21.35
CA ALA A 71 -12.73 0.48 -20.17
C ALA A 71 -13.70 1.63 -20.51
N ARG A 72 -13.21 2.69 -21.16
CA ARG A 72 -14.09 3.80 -21.59
C ARG A 72 -15.19 3.34 -22.54
N LYS A 73 -14.89 2.45 -23.49
CA LYS A 73 -15.89 1.88 -24.42
C LYS A 73 -16.96 1.08 -23.69
N VAL A 74 -16.56 0.21 -22.76
CA VAL A 74 -17.48 -0.67 -22.03
C VAL A 74 -18.29 0.14 -21.02
N PHE A 75 -17.62 0.89 -20.14
CA PHE A 75 -18.25 1.59 -19.03
C PHE A 75 -18.91 2.91 -19.42
N GLY A 76 -18.59 3.46 -20.60
CA GLY A 76 -19.31 4.59 -21.19
C GLY A 76 -20.51 4.20 -22.04
N SER A 77 -20.75 2.90 -22.26
CA SER A 77 -21.91 2.39 -22.99
C SER A 77 -23.19 2.53 -22.16
N SER A 78 -24.34 2.71 -22.82
CA SER A 78 -25.66 2.63 -22.17
C SER A 78 -26.00 1.22 -21.67
N SER A 79 -25.34 0.20 -22.21
CA SER A 79 -25.36 -1.17 -21.69
C SER A 79 -23.93 -1.71 -21.61
N PRO A 80 -23.26 -1.54 -20.46
CA PRO A 80 -21.91 -2.06 -20.26
C PRO A 80 -21.81 -3.58 -20.41
N GLU A 81 -22.86 -4.32 -20.05
CA GLU A 81 -22.91 -5.78 -20.15
C GLU A 81 -22.86 -6.24 -21.61
N ALA A 82 -23.68 -5.63 -22.48
CA ALA A 82 -23.68 -5.93 -23.90
C ALA A 82 -22.36 -5.51 -24.56
N ALA A 83 -21.82 -4.35 -24.18
CA ALA A 83 -20.55 -3.85 -24.68
C ALA A 83 -19.38 -4.79 -24.31
N TYR A 84 -19.37 -5.31 -23.08
CA TYR A 84 -18.40 -6.31 -22.64
C TYR A 84 -18.60 -7.66 -23.35
N ALA A 85 -19.84 -8.13 -23.48
CA ALA A 85 -20.14 -9.41 -24.12
C ALA A 85 -19.63 -9.45 -25.58
N ALA A 86 -19.75 -8.32 -26.29
CA ALA A 86 -19.27 -8.12 -27.65
C ALA A 86 -17.73 -8.09 -27.79
N LEU A 87 -16.98 -7.96 -26.70
CA LEU A 87 -15.51 -8.02 -26.75
C LEU A 87 -15.01 -9.43 -27.09
N GLY A 88 -13.97 -9.48 -27.92
CA GLY A 88 -13.20 -10.70 -28.17
C GLY A 88 -12.41 -11.15 -26.93
N ALA A 89 -11.87 -12.37 -26.96
CA ALA A 89 -11.14 -12.93 -25.82
C ALA A 89 -9.91 -12.09 -25.40
N ALA A 90 -9.15 -11.59 -26.37
CA ALA A 90 -7.97 -10.75 -26.12
C ALA A 90 -8.34 -9.39 -25.50
N GLU A 91 -9.43 -8.77 -25.97
CA GLU A 91 -9.94 -7.52 -25.41
C GLU A 91 -10.44 -7.71 -23.98
N LYS A 92 -11.16 -8.80 -23.71
CA LYS A 92 -11.58 -9.17 -22.35
C LYS A 92 -10.38 -9.33 -21.42
N GLN A 93 -9.33 -10.00 -21.87
CA GLN A 93 -8.11 -10.17 -21.09
C GLN A 93 -7.40 -8.83 -20.83
N ALA A 94 -7.31 -7.95 -21.82
CA ALA A 94 -6.72 -6.63 -21.67
C ALA A 94 -7.51 -5.75 -20.68
N LEU A 95 -8.84 -5.80 -20.76
CA LEU A 95 -9.70 -5.11 -19.81
C LEU A 95 -9.55 -5.67 -18.39
N MET A 96 -9.51 -6.99 -18.21
CA MET A 96 -9.27 -7.61 -16.90
C MET A 96 -7.89 -7.22 -16.32
N ALA A 97 -6.86 -7.14 -17.15
CA ALA A 97 -5.52 -6.71 -16.74
C ALA A 97 -5.47 -5.24 -16.28
N PHE A 98 -6.41 -4.42 -16.74
CA PHE A 98 -6.58 -3.01 -16.35
C PHE A 98 -7.46 -2.83 -15.11
N GLU A 99 -8.46 -3.69 -14.91
CA GLU A 99 -9.44 -3.57 -13.81
C GLU A 99 -9.11 -4.39 -12.55
N THR A 100 -8.13 -5.30 -12.61
CA THR A 100 -7.83 -6.20 -11.48
C THR A 100 -6.63 -5.71 -10.67
N PRO A 101 -6.78 -5.40 -9.37
CA PRO A 101 -5.65 -5.02 -8.52
C PRO A 101 -4.75 -6.24 -8.28
N VAL A 102 -3.46 -6.09 -8.54
CA VAL A 102 -2.47 -7.19 -8.39
C VAL A 102 -1.27 -6.82 -7.53
N SER A 103 -1.04 -5.53 -7.33
CA SER A 103 0.09 -5.04 -6.53
C SER A 103 -0.29 -3.79 -5.75
N GLN A 104 0.49 -3.52 -4.70
CA GLN A 104 0.33 -2.34 -3.87
C GLN A 104 1.64 -1.57 -3.79
N VAL A 105 1.56 -0.26 -3.92
CA VAL A 105 2.65 0.65 -3.54
C VAL A 105 2.25 1.31 -2.23
N VAL A 106 3.04 1.06 -1.18
CA VAL A 106 2.77 1.55 0.18
C VAL A 106 3.80 2.62 0.52
N THR A 107 3.34 3.85 0.70
CA THR A 107 4.19 4.99 1.05
C THR A 107 3.81 5.51 2.43
N LEU A 108 4.72 5.37 3.40
CA LEU A 108 4.63 6.02 4.69
C LEU A 108 5.57 7.22 4.71
N ARG A 109 5.04 8.40 5.01
CA ARG A 109 5.83 9.63 5.08
C ARG A 109 5.48 10.48 6.30
N PRO A 110 6.42 11.29 6.81
CA PRO A 110 6.10 12.37 7.73
C PRO A 110 5.08 13.33 7.10
N LEU A 111 4.05 13.71 7.85
CA LEU A 111 3.08 14.71 7.37
C LEU A 111 3.59 16.11 7.69
N VAL A 112 3.73 16.97 6.69
CA VAL A 112 4.09 18.39 6.88
C VAL A 112 2.85 19.15 7.31
N VAL A 113 2.85 19.71 8.52
CA VAL A 113 1.74 20.55 9.01
C VAL A 113 2.26 21.98 9.14
N SER A 114 1.58 22.93 8.47
CA SER A 114 1.92 24.37 8.48
C SER A 114 3.37 24.69 8.09
N GLY A 115 3.87 24.14 6.97
CA GLY A 115 5.21 24.43 6.45
C GLY A 115 6.37 23.84 7.26
N THR A 116 6.08 23.07 8.31
CA THR A 116 7.10 22.38 9.11
C THR A 116 7.05 20.89 8.77
N THR A 117 8.16 20.34 8.23
CA THR A 117 8.26 18.92 7.87
C THR A 117 8.22 18.08 9.15
N ALA A 118 7.06 17.52 9.52
CA ALA A 118 6.88 16.99 10.87
C ALA A 118 7.47 15.58 11.04
N LEU A 119 8.78 15.53 11.29
CA LEU A 119 9.40 14.64 12.27
C LEU A 119 9.89 15.42 13.50
N THR A 120 9.43 16.67 13.69
CA THR A 120 9.78 17.54 14.82
C THR A 120 8.55 18.28 15.31
N SER A 121 8.01 17.88 16.46
CA SER A 121 7.25 18.81 17.30
C SER A 121 8.20 19.66 18.11
N SER A 122 7.91 20.96 18.22
CA SER A 122 8.49 21.77 19.29
C SER A 122 7.97 21.24 20.63
N PRO A 123 8.84 20.91 21.59
CA PRO A 123 8.41 20.44 22.90
C PRO A 123 7.66 21.58 23.61
N VAL A 124 6.44 21.29 24.09
CA VAL A 124 5.78 22.15 25.08
C VAL A 124 6.20 21.64 26.45
N VAL A 125 6.91 22.48 27.22
CA VAL A 125 7.27 22.18 28.61
C VAL A 125 6.08 22.57 29.49
N GLY A 126 5.46 21.59 30.12
CA GLY A 126 4.42 21.81 31.11
C GLY A 126 4.97 22.26 32.46
N ILE A 127 4.05 22.67 33.34
CA ILE A 127 4.30 23.16 34.70
C ILE A 127 4.69 21.98 35.63
N ALA A 128 5.77 21.28 35.31
CA ALA A 128 6.40 20.19 36.09
C ALA A 128 7.67 19.62 35.43
N GLY A 129 8.21 20.23 34.36
CA GLY A 129 9.30 19.65 33.57
C GLY A 129 8.84 18.55 32.58
N THR A 130 7.54 18.31 32.50
CA THR A 130 6.93 17.39 31.54
C THR A 130 7.04 17.94 30.13
N THR A 131 7.66 17.20 29.21
CA THR A 131 7.73 17.57 27.78
C THR A 131 6.70 16.79 26.99
N VAL A 132 5.85 17.49 26.24
CA VAL A 132 4.95 16.83 25.27
C VAL A 132 5.51 17.02 23.87
N ARG A 133 5.63 15.92 23.14
CA ARG A 133 6.08 15.90 21.74
C ARG A 133 5.07 15.14 20.88
N CYS A 134 4.62 15.77 19.80
CA CYS A 134 3.71 15.20 18.82
C CYS A 134 4.39 14.87 17.49
N TRP A 135 3.90 13.82 16.85
CA TRP A 135 4.39 13.29 15.59
C TRP A 135 3.21 13.13 14.64
N TYR A 136 3.50 13.22 13.35
CA TYR A 136 2.50 13.16 12.31
C TYR A 136 2.99 12.25 11.19
N ALA A 137 2.15 11.33 10.75
CA ALA A 137 2.44 10.46 9.63
C ALA A 137 1.25 10.37 8.69
N GLU A 138 1.56 10.20 7.42
CA GLU A 138 0.61 9.91 6.36
C GLU A 138 1.01 8.59 5.73
N LEU A 139 0.06 7.66 5.70
CA LEU A 139 0.14 6.44 4.94
C LEU A 139 -0.70 6.62 3.68
N HIS A 140 -0.08 6.43 2.53
CA HIS A 140 -0.71 6.47 1.22
C HIS A 140 -0.50 5.12 0.54
N VAL A 141 -1.57 4.51 0.05
CA VAL A 141 -1.52 3.19 -0.59
C VAL A 141 -2.20 3.25 -1.95
N GLU A 142 -1.48 2.84 -2.97
CA GLU A 142 -1.96 2.74 -4.35
C GLU A 142 -2.13 1.27 -4.70
N ASN A 143 -3.29 0.89 -5.20
CA ASN A 143 -3.53 -0.47 -5.72
C ASN A 143 -3.44 -0.44 -7.23
N ASN A 144 -2.47 -1.15 -7.78
CA ASN A 144 -2.12 -1.09 -9.19
C ASN A 144 -2.52 -2.37 -9.93
N ALA A 145 -2.97 -2.20 -11.17
CA ALA A 145 -3.31 -3.28 -12.08
C ALA A 145 -2.07 -3.78 -12.84
N VAL A 146 -2.18 -4.94 -13.47
CA VAL A 146 -1.10 -5.50 -14.34
C VAL A 146 -0.79 -4.55 -15.50
N ALA A 147 -1.81 -3.87 -16.02
CA ALA A 147 -1.65 -2.90 -17.10
C ALA A 147 -0.81 -1.67 -16.70
N GLY A 148 -0.62 -1.43 -15.39
CA GLY A 148 0.22 -0.36 -14.85
C GLY A 148 -0.54 0.90 -14.44
N ASN A 149 -1.88 0.91 -14.51
CA ASN A 149 -2.70 1.96 -13.87
C ASN A 149 -2.86 1.72 -12.37
N THR A 150 -3.09 2.80 -11.65
CA THR A 150 -3.66 2.78 -10.30
C THR A 150 -5.17 2.65 -10.39
N ILE A 151 -5.71 1.61 -9.78
CA ILE A 151 -7.15 1.32 -9.77
C ILE A 151 -7.82 2.25 -8.76
N TYR A 152 -7.31 2.24 -7.53
CA TYR A 152 -7.77 3.12 -6.47
C TYR A 152 -6.63 3.40 -5.50
N THR A 153 -6.80 4.48 -4.77
CA THR A 153 -5.85 4.96 -3.77
C THR A 153 -6.59 5.15 -2.46
N TYR A 154 -5.94 4.87 -1.35
CA TYR A 154 -6.46 5.18 -0.02
C TYR A 154 -5.38 5.63 0.94
N TRP A 155 -5.78 6.38 1.96
CA TRP A 155 -4.85 6.99 2.90
C TRP A 155 -5.40 7.08 4.31
N GLN A 156 -4.46 7.24 5.25
CA GLN A 156 -4.74 7.65 6.62
C GLN A 156 -3.66 8.64 7.06
N ARG A 157 -4.07 9.70 7.76
CA ARG A 157 -3.19 10.65 8.43
C ARG A 157 -3.39 10.55 9.93
N LEU A 158 -2.30 10.31 10.65
CA LEU A 158 -2.32 10.13 12.10
C LEU A 158 -1.44 11.17 12.77
N ARG A 159 -1.96 11.77 13.85
CA ARG A 159 -1.20 12.50 14.84
C ARG A 159 -1.12 11.67 16.11
N TRP A 160 0.03 11.62 16.75
CA TRP A 160 0.15 11.08 18.11
C TRP A 160 1.14 11.89 18.93
N CYS A 161 0.89 12.00 20.22
CA CYS A 161 1.74 12.73 21.15
C CYS A 161 2.25 11.80 22.24
N SER A 162 3.44 12.10 22.72
CA SER A 162 4.08 11.41 23.82
C SER A 162 4.46 12.39 24.91
N THR A 163 4.43 11.89 26.15
CA THR A 163 4.98 12.58 27.31
C THR A 163 6.38 12.04 27.58
N ASN A 164 7.36 12.94 27.65
CA ASN A 164 8.77 12.68 27.87
C ASN A 164 9.40 11.67 26.87
N GLY A 165 8.76 11.45 25.71
CA GLY A 165 9.20 10.45 24.73
C GLY A 165 9.09 9.00 25.20
N LEU A 166 8.33 8.73 26.27
CA LEU A 166 8.23 7.40 26.88
C LEU A 166 6.84 6.78 26.69
N THR A 167 5.80 7.58 26.90
CA THR A 167 4.40 7.11 26.90
C THR A 167 3.60 7.89 25.89
N ILE A 168 2.82 7.21 25.06
CA ILE A 168 1.82 7.87 24.21
C ILE A 168 0.76 8.48 25.12
N SER A 169 0.60 9.81 25.06
CA SER A 169 -0.37 10.55 25.86
C SER A 169 -1.67 10.82 25.11
N SER A 170 -1.63 10.88 23.77
CA SER A 170 -2.83 11.03 22.94
C SER A 170 -2.55 10.66 21.48
N TRP A 171 -3.62 10.39 20.72
CA TRP A 171 -3.56 10.26 19.27
C TRP A 171 -4.88 10.65 18.63
N THR A 172 -4.84 11.00 17.34
CA THR A 172 -6.01 11.41 16.57
C THR A 172 -5.77 11.09 15.10
N VAL A 173 -6.73 10.44 14.46
CA VAL A 173 -6.78 10.35 13.01
C VAL A 173 -7.21 11.71 12.48
N LEU A 174 -6.30 12.40 11.79
CA LEU A 174 -6.53 13.75 11.27
C LEU A 174 -7.41 13.72 10.02
N ASP A 175 -7.18 12.72 9.18
CA ASP A 175 -7.80 12.57 7.88
C ASP A 175 -7.68 11.12 7.43
N ARG A 176 -8.60 10.68 6.59
CA ARG A 176 -8.64 9.37 5.98
C ARG A 176 -9.55 9.41 4.76
N GLY A 177 -9.29 8.53 3.81
CA GLY A 177 -10.22 8.34 2.72
C GLY A 177 -9.64 7.51 1.60
N GLY A 178 -10.39 7.52 0.51
CA GLY A 178 -10.03 6.85 -0.72
C GLY A 178 -10.54 7.61 -1.92
N GLU A 179 -9.95 7.33 -3.06
CA GLU A 179 -10.37 7.85 -4.34
C GLU A 179 -10.11 6.84 -5.44
N THR A 180 -10.85 6.97 -6.53
CA THR A 180 -10.64 6.19 -7.74
C THR A 180 -11.11 7.01 -8.93
N SER A 181 -10.39 6.89 -10.04
CA SER A 181 -10.80 7.39 -11.35
C SER A 181 -10.94 6.26 -12.38
N THR A 182 -10.80 5.00 -11.92
CA THR A 182 -10.86 3.83 -12.78
C THR A 182 -12.31 3.52 -13.09
N PRO A 183 -12.70 3.51 -14.38
CA PRO A 183 -14.07 3.18 -14.77
C PRO A 183 -14.58 1.88 -14.14
N GLY A 184 -15.85 1.88 -13.70
CA GLY A 184 -16.45 0.71 -13.04
C GLY A 184 -16.11 0.57 -11.55
N TRP A 185 -15.11 1.30 -11.05
CA TRP A 185 -14.82 1.43 -9.62
C TRP A 185 -15.46 2.67 -9.02
N SER A 186 -15.96 2.53 -7.80
CA SER A 186 -16.43 3.64 -6.97
C SER A 186 -15.89 3.53 -5.55
N TYR A 187 -15.58 4.66 -4.94
CA TYR A 187 -15.28 4.74 -3.52
C TYR A 187 -16.59 4.88 -2.73
N GLU A 188 -16.81 4.00 -1.77
CA GLU A 188 -18.05 3.94 -0.96
C GLU A 188 -17.89 4.49 0.46
N GLY A 189 -16.77 5.17 0.72
CA GLY A 189 -16.44 5.64 2.06
C GLY A 189 -15.66 4.61 2.88
N HIS A 190 -15.65 4.81 4.19
CA HIS A 190 -14.94 3.96 5.12
C HIS A 190 -15.83 2.84 5.68
N GLY A 191 -15.19 1.71 6.00
CA GLY A 191 -15.77 0.61 6.73
C GLY A 191 -15.52 0.75 8.23
N ILE A 192 -14.74 -0.19 8.77
CA ILE A 192 -14.34 -0.15 10.18
C ILE A 192 -13.12 0.76 10.39
N SER A 193 -12.98 1.29 11.60
CA SER A 193 -11.75 1.93 12.03
C SER A 193 -11.53 1.70 13.51
N GLY A 194 -10.30 1.86 13.95
CA GLY A 194 -9.97 1.68 15.35
C GLY A 194 -8.57 2.15 15.68
N GLY A 195 -8.30 2.19 16.97
CA GLY A 195 -6.94 2.36 17.45
C GLY A 195 -6.80 1.97 18.90
N VAL A 196 -5.60 1.53 19.26
CA VAL A 196 -5.27 1.08 20.61
C VAL A 196 -3.82 1.40 20.93
N LEU A 197 -3.53 1.53 22.22
CA LEU A 197 -2.16 1.56 22.72
C LEU A 197 -1.67 0.15 22.98
N VAL A 198 -0.52 -0.20 22.41
CA VAL A 198 0.18 -1.47 22.67
C VAL A 198 1.59 -1.13 23.16
N GLY A 199 1.78 -1.13 24.48
CA GLY A 199 3.02 -0.66 25.10
C GLY A 199 3.31 0.81 24.73
N PRO A 200 4.52 1.15 24.24
CA PRO A 200 4.89 2.52 23.88
C PRO A 200 4.42 2.93 22.47
N GLN A 201 3.49 2.20 21.86
CA GLN A 201 3.01 2.43 20.51
C GLN A 201 1.50 2.67 20.46
N VAL A 202 1.07 3.63 19.65
CA VAL A 202 -0.29 3.68 19.13
C VAL A 202 -0.35 2.84 17.86
N ARG A 203 -1.43 2.08 17.68
CA ARG A 203 -1.76 1.40 16.43
C ARG A 203 -3.13 1.89 16.01
N SER A 204 -3.24 2.53 14.86
CA SER A 204 -4.51 3.06 14.35
C SER A 204 -4.72 2.62 12.92
N TYR A 205 -5.90 2.11 12.62
CA TYR A 205 -6.26 1.66 11.29
C TYR A 205 -7.60 2.24 10.82
N THR A 206 -7.75 2.31 9.51
CA THR A 206 -8.98 2.57 8.79
C THR A 206 -9.14 1.53 7.70
N GLN A 207 -10.36 1.11 7.46
CA GLN A 207 -10.75 0.31 6.32
C GLN A 207 -11.48 1.22 5.34
N GLU A 208 -11.05 1.23 4.09
CA GLU A 208 -11.73 1.96 3.02
C GLU A 208 -12.49 0.97 2.14
N LYS A 209 -13.61 1.38 1.53
CA LYS A 209 -14.45 0.51 0.70
C LYS A 209 -14.45 0.99 -0.73
N PHE A 210 -14.14 0.07 -1.63
CA PHE A 210 -14.20 0.27 -3.07
C PHE A 210 -15.11 -0.77 -3.67
N ARG A 211 -16.14 -0.35 -4.39
CA ARG A 211 -17.02 -1.26 -5.11
C ARG A 211 -16.62 -1.28 -6.58
N PHE A 212 -16.51 -2.47 -7.13
CA PHE A 212 -16.58 -2.66 -8.57
C PHE A 212 -18.01 -3.03 -8.92
N ASN A 213 -18.72 -2.15 -9.64
CA ASN A 213 -20.15 -2.29 -9.89
C ASN A 213 -20.48 -2.34 -11.39
N VAL A 214 -19.83 -3.25 -12.11
CA VAL A 214 -20.15 -3.50 -13.52
C VAL A 214 -19.85 -4.95 -13.88
N LEU A 215 -20.54 -5.46 -14.92
CA LEU A 215 -20.61 -6.87 -15.32
C LEU A 215 -21.50 -7.68 -14.37
N TRP A 216 -21.50 -9.01 -14.49
CA TRP A 216 -22.22 -9.92 -13.58
C TRP A 216 -21.58 -9.99 -12.17
N THR A 217 -20.57 -9.15 -11.89
CA THR A 217 -19.84 -9.13 -10.63
C THR A 217 -20.08 -7.82 -9.90
N ASN A 218 -20.63 -7.93 -8.70
CA ASN A 218 -20.66 -6.85 -7.75
C ASN A 218 -19.87 -7.32 -6.53
N PHE A 219 -18.69 -6.75 -6.32
CA PHE A 219 -17.90 -7.05 -5.14
C PHE A 219 -17.36 -5.77 -4.52
N VAL A 220 -17.17 -5.84 -3.22
CA VAL A 220 -16.58 -4.76 -2.43
C VAL A 220 -15.19 -5.22 -2.01
N ASN A 221 -14.18 -4.46 -2.41
CA ASN A 221 -12.84 -4.58 -1.83
C ASN A 221 -12.77 -3.63 -0.62
N SER A 222 -12.28 -4.14 0.51
CA SER A 222 -12.23 -3.38 1.76
C SER A 222 -10.81 -3.36 2.34
N PRO A 223 -9.86 -2.72 1.64
CA PRO A 223 -8.47 -2.67 2.07
C PRO A 223 -8.31 -1.83 3.35
N CYS A 224 -7.24 -2.13 4.09
CA CYS A 224 -6.93 -1.44 5.33
C CYS A 224 -5.65 -0.61 5.19
N ALA A 225 -5.62 0.53 5.85
CA ALA A 225 -4.43 1.33 6.11
C ALA A 225 -4.22 1.39 7.62
N GLN A 226 -3.06 0.94 8.11
CA GLN A 226 -2.68 1.04 9.51
C GLN A 226 -1.37 1.79 9.68
N ILE A 227 -1.37 2.76 10.58
CA ILE A 227 -0.17 3.45 11.06
C ILE A 227 0.11 2.99 12.49
N ARG A 228 1.37 2.64 12.75
CA ARG A 228 1.90 2.35 14.09
C ARG A 228 2.88 3.45 14.47
N GLY A 229 2.56 4.23 15.50
CA GLY A 229 3.37 5.36 15.96
C GLY A 229 3.98 5.08 17.34
N GLY A 230 5.30 5.19 17.46
CA GLY A 230 6.01 5.02 18.73
C GLY A 230 6.17 6.32 19.50
N ALA A 231 6.32 6.24 20.83
CA ALA A 231 6.47 7.41 21.70
C ALA A 231 7.66 8.31 21.31
N ARG A 232 8.73 7.73 20.75
CA ARG A 232 9.91 8.48 20.29
C ARG A 232 9.84 8.96 18.83
N GLY A 233 8.68 8.85 18.18
CA GLY A 233 8.47 9.35 16.81
C GLY A 233 8.72 8.35 15.70
N ALA A 234 9.12 7.12 16.03
CA ALA A 234 9.17 6.04 15.04
C ALA A 234 7.77 5.78 14.46
N ALA A 235 7.69 5.52 13.16
CA ALA A 235 6.45 5.18 12.48
C ALA A 235 6.65 3.98 11.57
N SER A 236 5.67 3.09 11.52
CA SER A 236 5.60 1.99 10.54
C SER A 236 4.17 1.84 10.03
N SER A 237 4.00 1.12 8.92
CA SER A 237 2.69 0.87 8.30
C SER A 237 2.41 -0.61 8.13
N LEU A 238 1.12 -0.96 8.11
CA LEU A 238 0.61 -2.25 7.64
C LEU A 238 -0.65 -1.99 6.81
N THR A 239 -1.03 -2.96 5.97
CA THR A 239 -2.28 -2.93 5.20
C THR A 239 -3.35 -3.86 5.78
N THR A 240 -3.32 -4.08 7.09
CA THR A 240 -4.28 -4.94 7.82
C THR A 240 -5.10 -4.14 8.83
N CYS A 241 -6.32 -4.59 9.10
CA CYS A 241 -7.19 -4.00 10.14
C CYS A 241 -6.94 -4.61 11.53
N SER A 242 -5.83 -5.34 11.72
CA SER A 242 -5.51 -5.97 13.01
C SER A 242 -4.59 -5.08 13.83
N VAL A 243 -4.98 -4.81 15.07
CA VAL A 243 -4.14 -4.07 16.04
C VAL A 243 -3.26 -4.98 16.90
N ALA A 244 -3.30 -6.30 16.66
CA ALA A 244 -2.43 -7.28 17.33
C ALA A 244 -0.94 -7.12 16.96
#